data_AF-A0A7K2IZ92-F1
#
_entry.id   AF-A0A7K2IZ92-F1
#
_cell.length_a   1.000
_cell.length_b   1.000
_cell.length_c   1.000
_cell.angle_alpha   90.00
_cell.angle_beta   90.00
_cell.angle_gamma   90.00
#
_symmetry.space_group_name_H-M   'P 1'
#
loop_
_entity.id
_entity.type
_entity.pdbx_description
1 polymer ?
#
loop_
_entity_poly.entity_id
_entity_poly.type
_entity_poly.pdbx_seq_one_letter_code
_entity_poly.pdbx_strand_id
1 'polypeptide(L)'
;MCDTALARAEVLASVLYSDHDHDESVKLARTLEREHGEDPWSHYVLGMALGVRYVAEGDRADLDGGLEHLREAIRLGGSEDPDAATFRQQLAGALGVRWSRALMEDPDTDPAELAEALDVAREGLAMTDAHSPHLPDRLTQVAELLAQGAAGPEGLTEAVELIEGALSEAHPDDPRLSRFQHSHARILSLAAARPGADPALAEAAETSALKAGDLAPAYDPAQAGIAATIRSARMFRIRSAG
;
A
#
# COMPACT_ATOMS: atom_id res chain seq x y z
N MET A 1 13.81 -11.40 -30.96
CA MET A 1 14.07 -11.16 -29.53
C MET A 1 13.79 -9.70 -29.15
N CYS A 2 12.61 -9.13 -29.44
CA CYS A 2 12.31 -7.74 -29.06
C CYS A 2 10.82 -7.43 -28.77
N ASP A 3 9.86 -8.36 -29.00
CA ASP A 3 8.44 -8.06 -28.77
C ASP A 3 8.02 -8.08 -27.29
N THR A 4 8.44 -9.09 -26.51
CA THR A 4 7.93 -9.23 -25.13
C THR A 4 8.37 -8.10 -24.22
N ALA A 5 9.61 -7.60 -24.35
CA ALA A 5 10.09 -6.48 -23.53
C ALA A 5 9.37 -5.17 -23.90
N LEU A 6 9.09 -4.96 -25.18
CA LEU A 6 8.33 -3.81 -25.66
C LEU A 6 6.87 -3.89 -25.20
N ALA A 7 6.22 -5.04 -25.38
CA ALA A 7 4.85 -5.29 -24.91
C ALA A 7 4.73 -5.09 -23.39
N ARG A 8 5.68 -5.60 -22.60
CA ARG A 8 5.72 -5.36 -21.14
C ARG A 8 5.82 -3.87 -20.82
N ALA A 9 6.69 -3.13 -21.53
CA ALA A 9 6.85 -1.70 -21.30
C ALA A 9 5.59 -0.90 -21.70
N GLU A 10 4.96 -1.23 -22.82
CA GLU A 10 3.72 -0.59 -23.30
C GLU A 10 2.55 -0.82 -22.34
N VAL A 11 2.35 -2.07 -21.89
CA VAL A 11 1.29 -2.37 -20.93
C VAL A 11 1.57 -1.67 -19.59
N LEU A 12 2.81 -1.72 -19.10
CA LEU A 12 3.16 -1.07 -17.84
C LEU A 12 2.99 0.46 -17.92
N ALA A 13 3.35 1.08 -19.05
CA ALA A 13 3.10 2.51 -19.28
C ALA A 13 1.60 2.82 -19.29
N SER A 14 0.79 2.00 -19.95
CA SER A 14 -0.68 2.16 -19.95
C SER A 14 -1.26 2.06 -18.53
N VAL A 15 -0.77 1.11 -17.72
CA VAL A 15 -1.28 0.88 -16.35
C VAL A 15 -0.81 1.96 -15.36
N LEU A 16 0.43 2.43 -15.48
CA LEU A 16 1.04 3.34 -14.49
C LEU A 16 0.77 4.83 -14.73
N TYR A 17 0.48 5.25 -15.97
CA TYR A 17 0.30 6.66 -16.29
C TYR A 17 -1.18 7.05 -16.39
N SER A 18 -1.61 7.93 -15.47
CA SER A 18 -3.00 8.34 -15.18
C SER A 18 -3.80 8.95 -16.33
N ASP A 19 -3.16 9.26 -17.46
CA ASP A 19 -3.83 9.83 -18.65
C ASP A 19 -4.37 8.74 -19.59
N HIS A 20 -4.16 7.46 -19.28
CA HIS A 20 -4.60 6.33 -20.11
C HIS A 20 -5.97 5.79 -19.68
N ASP A 21 -6.72 5.32 -20.67
CA ASP A 21 -7.99 4.64 -20.49
C ASP A 21 -7.78 3.32 -19.72
N HIS A 22 -8.47 3.16 -18.59
CA HIS A 22 -8.37 1.96 -17.76
C HIS A 22 -8.88 0.72 -18.51
N ASP A 23 -9.90 0.86 -19.36
CA ASP A 23 -10.42 -0.25 -20.17
C ASP A 23 -9.38 -0.71 -21.20
N GLU A 24 -8.67 0.24 -21.83
CA GLU A 24 -7.59 -0.11 -22.76
C GLU A 24 -6.43 -0.77 -22.02
N SER A 25 -6.09 -0.30 -20.83
CA SER A 25 -5.05 -0.90 -19.99
C SER A 25 -5.36 -2.35 -19.63
N VAL A 26 -6.61 -2.64 -19.22
CA VAL A 26 -7.08 -4.00 -18.95
C VAL A 26 -7.09 -4.84 -20.23
N LYS A 27 -7.49 -4.28 -21.37
CA LYS A 27 -7.50 -4.98 -22.66
C LYS A 27 -6.10 -5.36 -23.15
N LEU A 28 -5.12 -4.48 -22.99
CA LEU A 28 -3.72 -4.75 -23.29
C LEU A 28 -3.16 -5.83 -22.36
N ALA A 29 -3.40 -5.72 -21.06
CA ALA A 29 -2.95 -6.72 -20.08
C ALA A 29 -3.58 -8.11 -20.32
N ARG A 30 -4.87 -8.20 -20.67
CA ARG A 30 -5.53 -9.46 -21.08
C ARG A 30 -4.97 -10.05 -22.37
N THR A 31 -4.45 -9.21 -23.27
CA THR A 31 -3.82 -9.71 -24.50
C THR A 31 -2.46 -10.31 -24.17
N LEU A 32 -1.67 -9.63 -23.35
CA LEU A 32 -0.39 -10.13 -22.85
C LEU A 32 -0.55 -11.46 -22.09
N GLU A 33 -1.53 -11.55 -21.18
CA GLU A 33 -1.82 -12.78 -20.43
C GLU A 33 -2.18 -13.95 -21.36
N ARG A 34 -3.03 -13.74 -22.37
CA ARG A 34 -3.38 -14.81 -23.33
C ARG A 34 -2.19 -15.30 -24.16
N GLU A 35 -1.25 -14.41 -24.47
CA GLU A 35 -0.04 -14.75 -25.23
C GLU A 35 1.04 -15.40 -24.35
N HIS A 36 1.06 -15.05 -23.06
CA HIS A 36 2.10 -15.43 -22.11
C HIS A 36 1.54 -15.90 -20.76
N GLY A 37 0.55 -16.79 -20.75
CA GLY A 37 -0.13 -17.23 -19.52
C GLY A 37 0.71 -18.10 -18.57
N GLU A 38 1.88 -18.58 -19.01
CA GLU A 38 2.84 -19.27 -18.13
C GLU A 38 3.86 -18.29 -17.50
N ASP A 39 3.85 -17.02 -17.90
CA ASP A 39 4.73 -15.97 -17.39
C ASP A 39 4.10 -15.30 -16.15
N PRO A 40 4.73 -15.38 -14.96
CA PRO A 40 4.23 -14.73 -13.75
C PRO A 40 3.94 -13.24 -13.94
N TRP A 41 4.75 -12.57 -14.76
CA TRP A 41 4.64 -11.13 -15.01
C TRP A 41 3.36 -10.76 -15.76
N SER A 42 2.85 -11.62 -16.66
CA SER A 42 1.63 -11.32 -17.42
C SER A 42 0.41 -11.29 -16.50
N HIS A 43 0.35 -12.23 -15.55
CA HIS A 43 -0.65 -12.27 -14.49
C HIS A 43 -0.51 -11.08 -13.53
N TYR A 44 0.71 -10.75 -13.11
CA TYR A 44 0.96 -9.60 -12.26
C TYR A 44 0.42 -8.30 -12.85
N VAL A 45 0.73 -8.02 -14.12
CA VAL A 45 0.31 -6.79 -14.79
C VAL A 45 -1.20 -6.74 -15.00
N LEU A 46 -1.83 -7.86 -15.34
CA LEU A 46 -3.29 -7.93 -15.40
C LEU A 46 -3.93 -7.71 -14.03
N GLY A 47 -3.36 -8.29 -12.98
CA GLY A 47 -3.78 -8.05 -11.60
C GLY A 47 -3.73 -6.57 -11.23
N MET A 48 -2.62 -5.90 -11.56
CA MET A 48 -2.48 -4.45 -11.37
C MET A 48 -3.49 -3.63 -12.18
N ALA A 49 -3.68 -3.94 -13.46
CA ALA A 49 -4.59 -3.20 -14.34
C ALA A 49 -6.03 -3.24 -13.81
N LEU A 50 -6.47 -4.42 -13.37
CA LEU A 50 -7.79 -4.60 -12.75
C LEU A 50 -7.89 -3.84 -11.42
N GLY A 51 -6.85 -3.89 -10.58
CA GLY A 51 -6.81 -3.15 -9.33
C GLY A 51 -6.91 -1.62 -9.53
N VAL A 52 -6.21 -1.08 -10.52
CA VAL A 52 -6.28 0.35 -10.89
C VAL A 52 -7.69 0.72 -11.36
N ARG A 53 -8.26 -0.07 -12.28
CA ARG A 53 -9.63 0.17 -12.77
C ARG A 53 -10.65 0.10 -11.64
N TYR A 54 -10.50 -0.85 -10.73
CA TYR A 54 -11.34 -0.96 -9.55
C TYR A 54 -11.26 0.26 -8.63
N VAL A 55 -10.08 0.84 -8.41
CA VAL A 55 -9.95 2.07 -7.60
C VAL A 55 -10.71 3.22 -8.26
N ALA A 56 -10.71 3.31 -9.59
CA ALA A 56 -11.39 4.35 -10.34
C ALA A 56 -12.91 4.15 -10.45
N GLU A 57 -13.36 2.93 -10.68
CA GLU A 57 -14.75 2.63 -11.11
C GLU A 57 -15.55 1.84 -10.07
N GLY A 58 -14.88 1.16 -9.15
CA GLY A 58 -15.52 0.43 -8.05
C GLY A 58 -16.14 -0.91 -8.43
N ASP A 59 -15.86 -1.47 -9.61
CA ASP A 59 -16.36 -2.80 -9.99
C ASP A 59 -15.66 -3.91 -9.19
N ARG A 60 -16.41 -4.60 -8.33
CA ARG A 60 -15.90 -5.69 -7.49
C ARG A 60 -15.32 -6.84 -8.31
N ALA A 61 -15.85 -7.09 -9.51
CA ALA A 61 -15.35 -8.15 -10.38
C ALA A 61 -13.88 -7.93 -10.78
N ASP A 62 -13.45 -6.67 -10.88
CA ASP A 62 -12.06 -6.35 -11.16
C ASP A 62 -11.15 -6.59 -9.97
N LEU A 63 -11.60 -6.26 -8.76
CA LEU A 63 -10.81 -6.57 -7.57
C LEU A 63 -10.63 -8.07 -7.40
N ASP A 64 -11.71 -8.84 -7.54
CA ASP A 64 -11.68 -10.28 -7.40
C ASP A 64 -10.79 -10.93 -8.48
N GLY A 65 -10.95 -10.53 -9.74
CA GLY A 65 -10.07 -10.97 -10.82
C GLY A 65 -8.61 -10.53 -10.60
N GLY A 66 -8.40 -9.34 -10.07
CA GLY A 66 -7.07 -8.82 -9.73
C GLY A 66 -6.36 -9.69 -8.70
N LEU A 67 -7.07 -10.08 -7.64
CA LEU A 67 -6.58 -10.99 -6.61
C LEU A 67 -6.26 -12.39 -7.17
N GLU A 68 -7.12 -12.92 -8.04
CA GLU A 68 -6.88 -14.21 -8.70
C GLU A 68 -5.58 -14.19 -9.51
N HIS A 69 -5.38 -13.16 -10.33
CA HIS A 69 -4.16 -13.04 -11.14
C HIS A 69 -2.91 -12.78 -10.29
N LEU A 70 -2.99 -11.99 -9.22
CA LEU A 70 -1.85 -11.79 -8.32
C LEU A 70 -1.45 -13.08 -7.59
N ARG A 71 -2.42 -13.90 -7.16
CA ARG A 71 -2.14 -15.23 -6.60
C ARG A 71 -1.50 -16.15 -7.62
N GLU A 72 -1.96 -16.11 -8.87
CA GLU A 72 -1.38 -16.91 -9.95
C GLU A 72 0.05 -16.49 -10.30
N ALA A 73 0.35 -15.18 -10.28
CA ALA A 73 1.72 -14.67 -10.44
C ALA A 73 2.65 -15.23 -9.35
N ILE A 74 2.23 -15.22 -8.08
CA ILE A 74 3.00 -15.82 -6.98
C ILE A 74 3.19 -17.32 -7.19
N ARG A 75 2.16 -18.04 -7.64
CA ARG A 75 2.21 -19.48 -7.89
C ARG A 75 3.19 -19.83 -9.02
N LEU A 76 3.18 -19.08 -10.11
CA LEU A 76 4.03 -19.30 -11.27
C LEU A 76 5.49 -18.91 -11.01
N GLY A 77 5.74 -17.77 -10.33
CA GLY A 77 7.09 -17.28 -10.09
C GLY A 77 7.82 -18.05 -8.99
N GLY A 78 7.12 -18.45 -7.93
CA GLY A 78 7.73 -19.08 -6.76
C GLY A 78 8.56 -18.09 -5.92
N SER A 79 9.46 -18.61 -5.06
CA SER A 79 10.27 -17.79 -4.14
C SER A 79 11.53 -17.20 -4.77
N GLU A 80 12.07 -17.84 -5.81
CA GLU A 80 13.32 -17.44 -6.45
C GLU A 80 13.11 -16.43 -7.60
N ASP A 81 11.86 -16.07 -7.88
CA ASP A 81 11.54 -15.06 -8.89
C ASP A 81 12.06 -13.68 -8.43
N PRO A 82 12.80 -12.94 -9.29
CA PRO A 82 13.27 -11.59 -8.97
C PRO A 82 12.16 -10.62 -8.52
N ASP A 83 10.93 -10.82 -9.00
CA ASP A 83 9.76 -10.00 -8.72
C ASP A 83 8.86 -10.59 -7.62
N ALA A 84 9.26 -11.69 -6.97
CA ALA A 84 8.45 -12.40 -5.97
C ALA A 84 8.00 -11.51 -4.79
N ALA A 85 8.86 -10.56 -4.36
CA ALA A 85 8.53 -9.58 -3.32
C ALA A 85 7.49 -8.56 -3.81
N THR A 86 7.56 -8.19 -5.09
CA THR A 86 6.64 -7.25 -5.73
C THR A 86 5.24 -7.85 -5.90
N PHE A 87 5.14 -9.12 -6.31
CA PHE A 87 3.86 -9.82 -6.43
C PHE A 87 3.11 -9.86 -5.09
N ARG A 88 3.85 -10.18 -4.01
CA ARG A 88 3.31 -10.20 -2.65
C ARG A 88 2.87 -8.82 -2.17
N GLN A 89 3.69 -7.81 -2.41
CA GLN A 89 3.32 -6.43 -2.07
C GLN A 89 2.01 -6.00 -2.74
N GLN A 90 1.82 -6.34 -4.02
CA GLN A 90 0.58 -6.01 -4.72
C GLN A 90 -0.62 -6.83 -4.21
N LEU A 91 -0.44 -8.12 -3.96
CA LEU A 91 -1.49 -8.97 -3.38
C LEU A 91 -1.94 -8.45 -2.00
N ALA A 92 -1.00 -8.15 -1.11
CA ALA A 92 -1.28 -7.62 0.21
C ALA A 92 -2.04 -6.28 0.15
N GLY A 93 -1.65 -5.39 -0.77
CA GLY A 93 -2.36 -4.13 -1.01
C GLY A 93 -3.80 -4.34 -1.47
N ALA A 94 -4.01 -5.24 -2.44
CA ALA A 94 -5.34 -5.56 -2.94
C ALA A 94 -6.25 -6.19 -1.87
N LEU A 95 -5.72 -7.11 -1.05
CA LEU A 95 -6.44 -7.70 0.08
C LEU A 95 -6.82 -6.65 1.13
N GLY A 96 -5.90 -5.75 1.50
CA GLY A 96 -6.18 -4.67 2.44
C GLY A 96 -7.26 -3.70 1.94
N VAL A 97 -7.25 -3.38 0.63
CA VAL A 97 -8.30 -2.56 0.00
C VAL A 97 -9.66 -3.28 0.02
N ARG A 98 -9.69 -4.58 -0.29
CA ARG A 98 -10.93 -5.37 -0.25
C ARG A 98 -11.52 -5.39 1.15
N TRP A 99 -10.69 -5.72 2.14
CA TRP A 99 -11.10 -5.74 3.53
C TRP A 99 -11.61 -4.38 4.02
N SER A 100 -10.88 -3.29 3.71
CA SER A 100 -11.28 -1.94 4.12
C SER A 100 -12.66 -1.56 3.57
N ARG A 101 -12.97 -1.94 2.33
CA ARG A 101 -14.28 -1.67 1.73
C ARG A 101 -15.38 -2.59 2.30
N ALA A 102 -15.08 -3.86 2.54
CA ALA A 102 -16.01 -4.76 3.23
C ALA A 102 -16.36 -4.23 4.62
N LEU A 103 -15.38 -3.74 5.39
CA LEU A 103 -15.61 -3.14 6.70
C LEU A 103 -16.51 -1.89 6.65
N MET A 104 -16.45 -1.10 5.58
CA MET A 104 -17.33 0.06 5.40
C MET A 104 -18.79 -0.35 5.16
N GLU A 105 -19.03 -1.55 4.63
CA GLU A 105 -20.36 -2.08 4.35
C GLU A 105 -20.91 -2.89 5.53
N ASP A 106 -20.04 -3.65 6.18
CA ASP A 106 -20.35 -4.50 7.32
C ASP A 106 -19.28 -4.33 8.41
N PRO A 107 -19.59 -3.68 9.54
CA PRO A 107 -18.66 -3.50 10.65
C PRO A 107 -18.26 -4.83 11.33
N ASP A 108 -18.99 -5.92 11.09
CA ASP A 108 -18.68 -7.27 11.60
C ASP A 108 -17.82 -8.09 10.61
N THR A 109 -17.27 -7.45 9.55
CA THR A 109 -16.35 -8.07 8.59
C THR A 109 -15.20 -8.80 9.30
N ASP A 110 -15.02 -10.07 8.97
CA ASP A 110 -13.97 -10.92 9.53
C ASP A 110 -12.56 -10.33 9.23
N PRO A 111 -11.70 -10.12 10.24
CA PRO A 111 -10.34 -9.67 10.04
C PRO A 111 -9.41 -10.71 9.38
N ALA A 112 -9.86 -11.94 9.12
CA ALA A 112 -9.05 -13.00 8.52
C ALA A 112 -8.39 -12.58 7.20
N GLU A 113 -9.11 -11.84 6.34
CA GLU A 113 -8.53 -11.37 5.07
C GLU A 113 -7.46 -10.29 5.28
N LEU A 114 -7.62 -9.44 6.31
CA LEU A 114 -6.60 -8.46 6.69
C LEU A 114 -5.37 -9.15 7.31
N ALA A 115 -5.57 -10.24 8.05
CA ALA A 115 -4.47 -11.06 8.56
C ALA A 115 -3.71 -11.76 7.42
N GLU A 116 -4.41 -12.29 6.40
CA GLU A 116 -3.78 -12.80 5.17
C GLU A 116 -2.96 -11.71 4.48
N ALA A 117 -3.50 -10.49 4.36
CA ALA A 117 -2.77 -9.36 3.79
C ALA A 117 -1.46 -9.07 4.54
N LEU A 118 -1.49 -9.12 5.88
CA LEU A 118 -0.31 -8.92 6.71
C LEU A 118 0.73 -10.02 6.51
N ASP A 119 0.31 -11.29 6.49
CA ASP A 119 1.22 -12.42 6.29
C ASP A 119 1.92 -12.32 4.92
N VAL A 120 1.16 -12.03 3.86
CA VAL A 120 1.70 -11.83 2.51
C VAL A 120 2.65 -10.62 2.46
N ALA A 121 2.32 -9.51 3.12
CA ALA A 121 3.19 -8.34 3.18
C ALA A 121 4.51 -8.64 3.90
N ARG A 122 4.45 -9.41 5.00
CA ARG A 122 5.63 -9.85 5.76
C ARG A 122 6.52 -10.78 4.94
N GLU A 123 5.94 -11.69 4.15
CA GLU A 123 6.70 -12.50 3.21
C GLU A 123 7.46 -11.60 2.21
N GLY A 124 6.80 -10.62 1.61
CA GLY A 124 7.43 -9.69 0.67
C GLY A 124 8.54 -8.85 1.32
N LEU A 125 8.35 -8.42 2.56
CA LEU A 125 9.36 -7.72 3.36
C LEU A 125 10.57 -8.61 3.66
N ALA A 126 10.35 -9.86 4.06
CA ALA A 126 11.43 -10.81 4.36
C ALA A 126 12.33 -11.13 3.16
N MET A 127 11.79 -10.97 1.94
CA MET A 127 12.53 -11.14 0.69
C MET A 127 13.30 -9.89 0.25
N THR A 128 13.14 -8.76 0.94
CA THR A 128 13.69 -7.47 0.52
C THR A 128 15.09 -7.25 1.09
N ASP A 129 16.06 -6.98 0.21
CA ASP A 129 17.42 -6.60 0.61
C ASP A 129 17.43 -5.28 1.40
N ALA A 130 18.32 -5.18 2.39
CA ALA A 130 18.45 -4.01 3.25
C ALA A 130 18.75 -2.70 2.49
N HIS A 131 19.39 -2.78 1.31
CA HIS A 131 19.71 -1.61 0.48
C HIS A 131 18.71 -1.41 -0.66
N SER A 132 17.61 -2.15 -0.67
CA SER A 132 16.58 -2.01 -1.71
C SER A 132 15.87 -0.66 -1.58
N PRO A 133 15.70 0.11 -2.68
CA PRO A 133 14.88 1.31 -2.65
C PRO A 133 13.39 1.01 -2.37
N HIS A 134 12.97 -0.26 -2.40
CA HIS A 134 11.61 -0.67 -2.05
C HIS A 134 11.43 -1.00 -0.56
N LEU A 135 12.51 -1.06 0.23
CA LEU A 135 12.44 -1.39 1.64
C LEU A 135 11.53 -0.42 2.44
N PRO A 136 11.67 0.92 2.32
CA PRO A 136 10.78 1.86 3.03
C PRO A 136 9.30 1.66 2.68
N ASP A 137 9.02 1.31 1.43
CA ASP A 137 7.66 1.13 0.92
C ASP A 137 6.99 -0.11 1.54
N ARG A 138 7.74 -1.20 1.66
CA ARG A 138 7.29 -2.47 2.25
C ARG A 138 7.16 -2.39 3.76
N LEU A 139 8.10 -1.73 4.43
CA LEU A 139 7.98 -1.40 5.86
C LEU A 139 6.71 -0.59 6.13
N THR A 140 6.45 0.43 5.30
CA THR A 140 5.23 1.24 5.39
C THR A 140 3.98 0.40 5.19
N GLN A 141 3.95 -0.50 4.20
CA GLN A 141 2.78 -1.36 3.95
C GLN A 141 2.47 -2.28 5.14
N VAL A 142 3.47 -2.93 5.73
CA VAL A 142 3.28 -3.78 6.92
C VAL A 142 2.77 -2.92 8.10
N ALA A 143 3.35 -1.74 8.31
CA ALA A 143 2.91 -0.81 9.34
C ALA A 143 1.45 -0.37 9.15
N GLU A 144 1.03 -0.09 7.91
CA GLU A 144 -0.34 0.29 7.57
C GLU A 144 -1.35 -0.84 7.82
N LEU A 145 -0.99 -2.10 7.53
CA LEU A 145 -1.85 -3.26 7.79
C LEU A 145 -1.97 -3.54 9.30
N LEU A 146 -0.87 -3.43 10.05
CA LEU A 146 -0.90 -3.53 11.51
C LEU A 146 -1.77 -2.45 12.14
N ALA A 147 -1.66 -1.21 11.66
CA ALA A 147 -2.46 -0.09 12.14
C ALA A 147 -3.96 -0.21 11.77
N GLN A 148 -4.30 -0.96 10.73
CA GLN A 148 -5.68 -1.33 10.40
C GLN A 148 -6.25 -2.41 11.32
N GLY A 149 -5.41 -3.07 12.14
CA GLY A 149 -5.82 -4.08 13.11
C GLY A 149 -5.56 -5.51 12.68
N ALA A 150 -4.72 -5.75 11.67
CA ALA A 150 -4.39 -7.09 11.16
C ALA A 150 -3.87 -8.05 12.26
N ALA A 151 -3.20 -7.51 13.28
CA ALA A 151 -2.68 -8.25 14.43
C ALA A 151 -3.36 -7.83 15.75
N GLY A 152 -4.58 -7.29 15.67
CA GLY A 152 -5.27 -6.71 16.83
C GLY A 152 -4.60 -5.44 17.37
N PRO A 153 -5.02 -4.94 18.55
CA PRO A 153 -4.58 -3.65 19.09
C PRO A 153 -3.10 -3.60 19.50
N GLU A 154 -2.48 -4.75 19.74
CA GLU A 154 -1.07 -4.84 20.13
C GLU A 154 -0.11 -4.57 18.95
N GLY A 155 -0.58 -4.82 17.72
CA GLY A 155 0.20 -4.59 16.50
C GLY A 155 0.57 -3.12 16.27
N LEU A 156 -0.08 -2.18 16.97
CA LEU A 156 0.18 -0.75 16.81
C LEU A 156 1.58 -0.32 17.28
N THR A 157 2.16 -1.02 18.26
CA THR A 157 3.53 -0.74 18.70
C THR A 157 4.53 -1.12 17.60
N GLU A 158 4.39 -2.32 17.03
CA GLU A 158 5.18 -2.77 15.87
C GLU A 158 4.96 -1.85 14.66
N ALA A 159 3.74 -1.39 14.43
CA ALA A 159 3.44 -0.45 13.36
C ALA A 159 4.27 0.83 13.47
N VAL A 160 4.37 1.43 14.68
CA VAL A 160 5.20 2.63 14.94
C VAL A 160 6.66 2.35 14.63
N GLU A 161 7.22 1.24 15.14
CA GLU A 161 8.62 0.86 14.92
C GLU A 161 8.93 0.70 13.42
N LEU A 162 8.04 0.05 12.67
CA LEU A 162 8.21 -0.18 11.23
C LEU A 162 8.14 1.11 10.42
N ILE A 163 7.21 2.03 10.74
CA ILE A 163 7.10 3.29 10.00
C ILE A 163 8.23 4.27 10.32
N GLU A 164 8.76 4.24 11.54
CA GLU A 164 9.98 4.97 11.91
C GLU A 164 11.20 4.39 11.19
N GLY A 165 11.30 3.06 11.12
CA GLY A 165 12.31 2.37 10.31
C GLY A 165 12.22 2.75 8.83
N ALA A 166 11.02 2.78 8.25
CA ALA A 166 10.81 3.20 6.87
C ALA A 166 11.33 4.61 6.60
N LEU A 167 11.07 5.56 7.51
CA LEU A 167 11.55 6.93 7.41
C LEU A 167 13.07 7.06 7.59
N SER A 168 13.69 6.17 8.38
CA SER A 168 15.14 6.12 8.55
C SER A 168 15.86 5.60 7.30
N GLU A 169 15.28 4.60 6.63
CA GLU A 169 15.86 3.98 5.43
C GLU A 169 15.56 4.76 4.14
N ALA A 170 14.53 5.62 4.14
CA ALA A 170 14.16 6.39 2.97
C ALA A 170 15.23 7.42 2.59
N HIS A 171 15.59 7.46 1.30
CA HIS A 171 16.45 8.52 0.77
C HIS A 171 15.76 9.89 0.91
N PRO A 172 16.48 10.99 1.22
CA PRO A 172 15.87 12.32 1.35
C PRO A 172 15.10 12.79 0.11
N ASP A 173 15.52 12.34 -1.07
CA ASP A 173 14.88 12.64 -2.37
C ASP A 173 13.89 11.56 -2.82
N ASP A 174 13.48 10.62 -1.95
CA ASP A 174 12.46 9.63 -2.31
C ASP A 174 11.12 10.33 -2.61
N PRO A 175 10.56 10.19 -3.83
CA PRO A 175 9.30 10.85 -4.19
C PRO A 175 8.11 10.38 -3.34
N ARG A 176 8.23 9.24 -2.65
CA ARG A 176 7.20 8.70 -1.75
C ARG A 176 7.32 9.19 -0.32
N LEU A 177 8.31 10.03 0.00
CA LEU A 177 8.56 10.48 1.37
C LEU A 177 7.34 11.21 1.97
N SER A 178 6.56 11.94 1.16
CA SER A 178 5.29 12.52 1.60
C SER A 178 4.30 11.45 2.09
N ARG A 179 4.16 10.35 1.35
CA ARG A 179 3.32 9.20 1.72
C ARG A 179 3.79 8.58 3.04
N PHE A 180 5.08 8.29 3.18
CA PHE A 180 5.64 7.70 4.40
C PHE A 180 5.40 8.61 5.62
N GLN A 181 5.59 9.92 5.47
CA GLN A 181 5.30 10.90 6.53
C GLN A 181 3.82 10.96 6.89
N HIS A 182 2.93 10.81 5.90
CA HIS A 182 1.48 10.78 6.15
C HIS A 182 1.07 9.50 6.90
N SER A 183 1.58 8.34 6.48
CA SER A 183 1.35 7.06 7.17
C SER A 183 1.90 7.11 8.59
N HIS A 184 3.10 7.66 8.79
CA HIS A 184 3.68 7.90 10.11
C HIS A 184 2.76 8.75 10.99
N ALA A 185 2.26 9.88 10.48
CA ALA A 185 1.34 10.74 11.22
C ALA A 185 0.02 10.05 11.60
N ARG A 186 -0.53 9.22 10.70
CA ARG A 186 -1.76 8.45 10.96
C ARG A 186 -1.55 7.41 12.05
N ILE A 187 -0.47 6.64 11.96
CA ILE A 187 -0.13 5.59 12.93
C ILE A 187 0.12 6.21 14.30
N LEU A 188 0.89 7.30 14.38
CA LEU A 188 1.11 8.02 15.63
C LEU A 188 -0.17 8.63 16.21
N SER A 189 -1.09 9.11 15.36
CA SER A 189 -2.40 9.59 15.82
C SER A 189 -3.25 8.48 16.45
N LEU A 190 -3.22 7.27 15.87
CA LEU A 190 -3.87 6.09 16.45
C LEU A 190 -3.22 5.72 17.79
N ALA A 191 -1.89 5.75 17.87
CA ALA A 191 -1.16 5.46 19.10
C ALA A 191 -1.46 6.49 20.21
N ALA A 192 -1.51 7.78 19.86
CA ALA A 192 -1.86 8.88 20.76
C ALA A 192 -3.31 8.84 21.25
N ALA A 193 -4.21 8.17 20.53
CA ALA A 193 -5.60 8.00 20.94
C ALA A 193 -5.77 6.95 22.05
N ARG A 194 -4.76 6.09 22.31
CA ARG A 194 -4.85 5.07 23.36
C ARG A 194 -4.83 5.69 24.76
N PRO A 195 -5.59 5.15 25.73
CA PRO A 195 -5.53 5.60 27.11
C PRO A 195 -4.10 5.49 27.68
N GLY A 196 -3.60 6.58 28.27
CA GLY A 196 -2.26 6.62 28.85
C GLY A 196 -1.11 6.72 27.84
N ALA A 197 -1.41 7.01 26.56
CA ALA A 197 -0.40 7.26 25.54
C ALA A 197 0.47 8.49 25.91
N ASP A 198 1.74 8.44 25.51
CA ASP A 198 2.67 9.56 25.68
C ASP A 198 2.17 10.78 24.88
N PRO A 199 1.97 11.95 25.51
CA PRO A 199 1.60 13.19 24.83
C PRO A 199 2.54 13.56 23.66
N ALA A 200 3.81 13.14 23.71
CA ALA A 200 4.78 13.37 22.64
C ALA A 200 4.36 12.70 21.31
N LEU A 201 3.57 11.62 21.35
CA LEU A 201 3.07 10.96 20.13
C LEU A 201 2.14 11.87 19.32
N ALA A 202 1.30 12.67 19.99
CA ALA A 202 0.41 13.60 19.30
C ALA A 202 1.18 14.76 18.65
N GLU A 203 2.26 15.21 19.28
CA GLU A 203 3.17 16.23 18.73
C GLU A 203 3.97 15.70 17.54
N ALA A 204 4.50 14.48 17.64
CA ALA A 204 5.19 13.81 16.55
C ALA A 204 4.24 13.54 15.36
N ALA A 205 2.99 13.19 15.64
CA ALA A 205 1.95 13.02 14.62
C ALA A 205 1.68 14.33 13.86
N GLU A 206 1.53 15.46 14.58
CA GLU A 206 1.32 16.77 13.97
C GLU A 206 2.52 17.17 13.11
N THR A 207 3.74 17.01 13.64
CA THR A 207 4.99 17.32 12.94
C THR A 207 5.13 16.54 11.64
N SER A 208 4.82 15.24 11.68
CA SER A 208 4.91 14.36 10.52
C SER A 208 3.84 14.69 9.48
N ALA A 209 2.62 15.04 9.91
CA ALA A 209 1.55 15.44 9.00
C ALA A 209 1.88 16.76 8.28
N LEU A 210 2.51 17.71 8.97
CA LEU A 210 2.97 18.96 8.34
C LEU A 210 4.07 18.68 7.31
N LYS A 211 5.06 17.86 7.66
CA LYS A 211 6.12 17.46 6.74
C LYS A 211 5.58 16.71 5.51
N ALA A 212 4.57 15.86 5.69
CA ALA A 212 3.89 15.20 4.58
C ALA A 212 3.28 16.23 3.61
N GLY A 213 2.61 17.25 4.13
CA GLY A 213 1.99 18.31 3.34
C GLY A 213 3.00 19.18 2.58
N ASP A 214 4.13 19.49 3.21
CA ASP A 214 5.22 20.27 2.60
C ASP A 214 5.91 19.51 1.46
N LEU A 215 5.97 18.18 1.56
CA LEU A 215 6.56 17.30 0.53
C LEU A 215 5.58 16.96 -0.60
N ALA A 216 4.27 16.97 -0.35
CA ALA A 216 3.27 16.63 -1.34
C ALA A 216 3.14 17.75 -2.41
N PRO A 217 2.96 17.41 -3.70
CA PRO A 217 2.61 18.40 -4.72
C PRO A 217 1.37 19.21 -4.32
N ALA A 218 1.35 20.50 -4.69
CA ALA A 218 0.30 21.43 -4.26
C ALA A 218 -1.13 21.03 -4.70
N TYR A 219 -1.25 20.28 -5.80
CA TYR A 219 -2.52 19.78 -6.34
C TYR A 219 -2.70 18.28 -6.15
N ASP A 220 -1.93 17.65 -5.26
CA ASP A 220 -2.08 16.23 -4.94
C ASP A 220 -3.38 15.98 -4.15
N PRO A 221 -4.26 15.09 -4.59
CA PRO A 221 -5.46 14.69 -3.84
C PRO A 221 -5.17 14.23 -2.39
N ALA A 222 -3.98 13.71 -2.11
CA ALA A 222 -3.55 13.31 -0.77
C ALA A 222 -3.55 14.48 0.24
N GLN A 223 -3.43 15.72 -0.22
CA GLN A 223 -3.44 16.92 0.63
C GLN A 223 -4.70 17.01 1.51
N ALA A 224 -5.86 16.53 1.04
CA ALA A 224 -7.09 16.51 1.83
C ALA A 224 -6.98 15.55 3.04
N GLY A 225 -6.41 14.37 2.83
CA GLY A 225 -6.16 13.36 3.87
C GLY A 225 -5.09 13.82 4.87
N ILE A 226 -4.04 14.49 4.39
CA ILE A 226 -3.00 15.10 5.23
C ILE A 226 -3.61 16.17 6.13
N ALA A 227 -4.42 17.08 5.58
CA ALA A 227 -5.09 18.13 6.34
C ALA A 227 -6.03 17.57 7.43
N ALA A 228 -6.74 16.48 7.14
CA ALA A 228 -7.56 15.80 8.15
C ALA A 228 -6.70 15.23 9.30
N THR A 229 -5.54 14.67 8.95
CA THR A 229 -4.59 14.10 9.92
C THR A 229 -3.99 15.18 10.81
N ILE A 230 -3.58 16.34 10.24
CA ILE A 230 -3.14 17.52 11.01
C ILE A 230 -4.19 17.93 12.06
N ARG A 231 -5.46 18.01 11.66
CA ARG A 231 -6.55 18.38 12.57
C ARG A 231 -6.72 17.36 13.71
N SER A 232 -6.62 16.07 13.42
CA SER A 232 -6.73 15.01 14.43
C SER A 232 -5.57 15.06 15.42
N ALA A 233 -4.33 15.17 14.93
CA ALA A 233 -3.14 15.23 15.78
C ALA A 233 -3.18 16.42 16.74
N ARG A 234 -3.58 17.60 16.24
CA ARG A 234 -3.82 18.80 17.07
C ARG A 234 -4.86 18.58 18.15
N MET A 235 -5.96 17.88 17.82
CA MET A 235 -7.01 17.57 18.79
C MET A 235 -6.46 16.71 19.93
N PHE A 236 -5.71 15.65 19.61
CA PHE A 236 -5.11 14.78 20.63
C PHE A 236 -4.09 15.53 21.48
N ARG A 237 -3.23 16.36 20.87
CA ARG A 237 -2.23 17.16 21.59
C ARG A 237 -2.86 18.14 22.59
N ILE A 238 -3.97 18.78 22.22
CA ILE A 238 -4.70 19.67 23.13
C ILE A 238 -5.31 18.88 24.30
N ARG A 239 -5.87 17.70 24.02
CA ARG A 239 -6.48 16.83 25.05
C ARG A 239 -5.44 16.27 26.03
N SER A 240 -4.22 15.98 25.58
CA SER A 240 -3.16 15.44 26.42
C SER A 240 -2.43 16.50 27.26
N ALA A 241 -2.65 17.78 26.98
CA ALA A 241 -2.02 18.91 27.68
C ALA A 241 -2.89 19.52 28.80
N GLY A 242 -4.15 19.13 28.90
CA GLY A 242 -5.11 19.60 29.92
C GLY A 242 -5.41 18.53 30.96
#